data_AF-A0A9D5P7P5-F1
#
_entry.id   AF-A0A9D5P7P5-F1
#
_cell.length_a   1.000
_cell.length_b   1.000
_cell.length_c   1.000
_cell.angle_alpha   90.00
_cell.angle_beta   90.00
_cell.angle_gamma   90.00
#
_symmetry.space_group_name_H-M   'P 1'
#
loop_
_entity.id
_entity.type
_entity.pdbx_description
1 polymer ?
#
loop_
_entity_poly.entity_id
_entity_poly.type
_entity_poly.pdbx_seq_one_letter_code
_entity_poly.pdbx_strand_id
1 'polypeptide(L)' 'MPIFQITTKHRRNVNGILIEPGMTVQVVSQSFSNPVVTNGGQPVVDAFMRVYGIDIKKAGVLNTADLEVVKIG' A
#
# COMPACT_ATOMS: atom_id res chain seq x y z
N MET A 1 3.63 11.95 -14.00
CA MET A 1 2.85 11.50 -12.82
C MET A 1 3.83 10.85 -11.87
N PRO A 2 3.87 11.25 -10.60
CA PRO A 2 4.78 10.65 -9.64
C PRO A 2 4.49 9.16 -9.44
N ILE A 3 5.56 8.38 -9.35
CA ILE A 3 5.53 6.95 -9.08
C ILE A 3 6.00 6.73 -7.65
N PHE A 4 5.19 6.04 -6.88
CA PHE A 4 5.47 5.68 -5.50
C PHE A 4 5.62 4.16 -5.39
N GLN A 5 6.72 3.73 -4.80
CA GLN A 5 6.91 2.38 -4.32
C GLN A 5 6.40 2.28 -2.88
N ILE A 6 5.57 1.29 -2.61
CA ILE A 6 4.96 1.07 -1.31
C ILE A 6 5.33 -0.32 -0.82
N THR A 7 5.91 -0.40 0.37
CA THR A 7 6.41 -1.66 0.95
C THR A 7 5.80 -1.90 2.33
N THR A 8 5.39 -3.14 2.63
CA THR A 8 4.93 -3.53 3.96
C THR A 8 6.12 -3.69 4.93
N LYS A 9 6.05 -3.07 6.12
CA LYS A 9 7.12 -3.11 7.13
C LYS A 9 6.94 -4.22 8.17
N HIS A 10 5.70 -4.55 8.49
CA HIS A 10 5.39 -5.44 9.61
C HIS A 10 4.54 -6.62 9.16
N ARG A 11 4.74 -7.74 9.86
CA ARG A 11 3.84 -8.88 9.77
C ARG A 11 2.53 -8.54 10.49
N ARG A 12 1.39 -8.78 9.83
CA ARG A 12 0.06 -8.59 10.42
C ARG A 12 -0.85 -9.73 10.01
N ASN A 13 -1.67 -10.22 10.94
CA ASN A 13 -2.73 -11.17 10.66
C ASN A 13 -4.04 -10.61 11.20
N VAL A 14 -4.89 -10.12 10.31
CA VAL A 14 -6.15 -9.47 10.65
C VAL A 14 -7.22 -9.92 9.66
N ASN A 15 -8.41 -10.24 10.17
CA ASN A 15 -9.54 -10.69 9.35
C ASN A 15 -9.22 -11.90 8.44
N GLY A 16 -8.31 -12.79 8.90
CA GLY A 16 -7.85 -13.95 8.12
C GLY A 16 -6.88 -13.63 6.98
N ILE A 17 -6.44 -12.37 6.86
CA ILE A 17 -5.45 -11.92 5.88
C ILE A 17 -4.09 -11.82 6.57
N LEU A 18 -3.13 -12.61 6.07
CA LEU A 18 -1.74 -12.54 6.48
C LEU A 18 -0.96 -11.60 5.55
N ILE A 19 -0.44 -10.52 6.13
CA ILE A 19 0.52 -9.63 5.50
C ILE A 19 1.90 -9.98 6.04
N GLU A 20 2.84 -10.19 5.13
CA GLU A 20 4.26 -10.35 5.46
C GLU A 20 5.01 -9.05 5.16
N PRO A 21 6.11 -8.76 5.88
CA PRO A 21 6.98 -7.65 5.52
C PRO A 21 7.68 -7.90 4.18
N GLY A 22 7.97 -6.82 3.43
CA GLY A 22 8.66 -6.89 2.14
C GLY A 22 7.76 -7.08 0.92
N MET A 23 6.43 -7.02 1.08
CA MET A 23 5.51 -6.97 -0.05
C MET A 23 5.53 -5.58 -0.65
N THR A 24 5.85 -5.47 -1.94
CA THR A 24 6.08 -4.19 -2.60
C THR A 24 5.20 -4.02 -3.82
N VAL A 25 4.57 -2.85 -3.95
CA VAL A 25 3.81 -2.45 -5.14
C VAL A 25 4.22 -1.07 -5.63
N GLN A 26 4.01 -0.82 -6.91
CA GLN A 26 4.21 0.49 -7.52
C GLN A 26 2.86 1.12 -7.87
N VAL A 27 2.70 2.37 -7.46
CA VAL A 27 1.49 3.18 -7.64
C VAL A 27 1.85 4.42 -8.43
N VAL A 28 1.17 4.60 -9.56
CA VAL A 28 1.21 5.86 -10.31
C VAL A 28 0.14 6.78 -9.71
N SER A 29 0.56 7.86 -9.08
CA SER A 29 -0.35 8.83 -8.47
C SER A 29 -0.50 10.05 -9.37
N GLN A 30 -1.70 10.62 -9.41
CA GLN A 30 -1.96 11.92 -10.06
C GLN A 30 -1.55 13.11 -9.17
N SER A 31 -1.28 12.87 -7.88
CA SER A 31 -0.83 13.86 -6.91
C SER A 31 0.58 13.55 -6.40
N PHE A 32 1.34 14.59 -6.07
CA PHE A 32 2.64 14.49 -5.41
C PHE A 32 2.56 14.16 -3.91
N SER A 33 1.34 14.15 -3.35
CA SER A 33 1.10 13.77 -1.96
C SER A 33 1.22 12.27 -1.73
N ASN A 34 1.37 11.87 -0.47
CA ASN A 34 1.48 10.46 -0.10
C ASN A 34 0.20 9.69 -0.52
N PRO A 35 0.32 8.66 -1.39
CA PRO A 35 -0.83 7.91 -1.90
C PRO A 35 -1.55 7.08 -0.85
N VAL A 36 -0.94 6.79 0.31
CA VAL A 36 -1.58 6.03 1.41
C VAL A 36 -2.68 6.84 2.10
N VAL A 37 -2.53 8.16 2.17
CA VAL A 37 -3.49 9.06 2.85
C VAL A 37 -4.39 9.82 1.88
N THR A 38 -3.94 9.98 0.63
CA THR A 38 -4.66 10.71 -0.40
C THR A 38 -5.79 9.84 -0.96
N ASN A 39 -6.98 10.41 -1.19
CA ASN A 39 -8.14 9.71 -1.76
C ASN A 39 -8.49 8.39 -1.04
N GLY A 40 -8.30 8.33 0.28
CA GLY A 40 -8.58 7.13 1.09
C GLY A 40 -7.66 5.94 0.79
N GLY A 41 -6.51 6.17 0.14
CA GLY A 41 -5.54 5.14 -0.21
C GLY A 41 -5.96 4.22 -1.36
N GLN A 42 -7.00 4.57 -2.12
CA GLN A 42 -7.56 3.72 -3.17
C GLN A 42 -6.51 3.21 -4.18
N PRO A 43 -5.59 4.04 -4.70
CA PRO A 43 -4.57 3.57 -5.63
C PRO A 43 -3.64 2.49 -5.05
N VAL A 44 -3.43 2.51 -3.73
CA VAL A 44 -2.65 1.51 -3.00
C VAL A 44 -3.44 0.22 -2.88
N VAL A 45 -4.72 0.31 -2.50
CA VAL A 45 -5.63 -0.84 -2.41
C VAL A 45 -5.70 -1.56 -3.75
N ASP A 46 -5.92 -0.82 -4.84
CA ASP A 46 -6.02 -1.39 -6.18
C ASP A 46 -4.71 -2.06 -6.60
N ALA A 47 -3.55 -1.48 -6.25
CA ALA A 47 -2.25 -2.06 -6.56
C ALA A 47 -1.97 -3.36 -5.79
N PHE A 48 -2.28 -3.42 -4.50
CA PHE A 48 -2.14 -4.65 -3.70
C PHE A 48 -3.14 -5.74 -4.12
N MET A 49 -4.38 -5.35 -4.45
CA MET A 49 -5.37 -6.26 -5.02
C MET A 49 -4.89 -6.82 -6.36
N ARG A 50 -4.30 -5.99 -7.23
CA ARG A 50 -3.81 -6.42 -8.55
C ARG A 50 -2.61 -7.36 -8.47
N VAL A 51 -1.63 -7.07 -7.61
CA VAL A 51 -0.35 -7.82 -7.54
C VAL A 51 -0.48 -9.07 -6.68
N TYR A 52 -1.19 -8.97 -5.56
CA TYR A 52 -1.23 -10.02 -4.53
C TYR A 52 -2.63 -10.57 -4.25
N GLY A 53 -3.69 -9.97 -4.81
CA GLY A 53 -5.07 -10.38 -4.49
C GLY A 53 -5.52 -10.00 -3.07
N ILE A 54 -4.83 -9.05 -2.43
CA ILE A 54 -5.05 -8.70 -1.02
C ILE A 54 -5.67 -7.33 -0.88
N ASP A 55 -6.79 -7.27 -0.16
CA ASP A 55 -7.42 -6.02 0.24
C ASP A 55 -6.68 -5.47 1.47
N ILE A 56 -5.69 -4.63 1.21
CA ILE A 56 -4.81 -4.07 2.25
C ILE A 56 -5.55 -3.18 3.25
N LYS A 57 -6.72 -2.64 2.86
CA LYS A 57 -7.58 -1.87 3.74
C LYS A 57 -8.31 -2.79 4.71
N LYS A 58 -8.86 -3.92 4.23
CA LYS A 58 -9.45 -4.96 5.10
C LYS A 58 -8.42 -5.67 5.97
N ALA A 59 -7.17 -5.74 5.52
CA ALA A 59 -6.04 -6.23 6.31
C ALA A 59 -5.65 -5.26 7.45
N GLY A 60 -6.21 -4.03 7.48
CA GLY A 60 -5.96 -3.06 8.55
C GLY A 60 -4.59 -2.40 8.51
N VAL A 61 -3.83 -2.55 7.41
CA VAL A 61 -2.44 -2.05 7.31
C VAL A 61 -2.29 -0.87 6.35
N LEU A 62 -3.38 -0.32 5.83
CA LEU A 62 -3.38 0.89 5.00
C LEU A 62 -3.11 2.15 5.86
N ASN A 63 -1.87 2.30 6.34
CA ASN A 63 -1.42 3.41 7.16
C ASN A 63 0.10 3.60 7.03
N THR A 64 0.62 4.77 7.42
CA THR A 64 2.06 5.08 7.32
C THR A 64 2.93 4.39 8.38
N ALA A 65 2.33 3.82 9.42
CA ALA A 65 3.06 3.06 10.43
C ALA A 65 3.45 1.66 9.92
N ASP A 66 2.58 1.03 9.13
CA ASP A 66 2.78 -0.30 8.56
C ASP A 66 3.29 -0.29 7.11
N LEU A 67 3.10 0.82 6.38
CA LEU A 67 3.60 0.99 5.02
C LEU A 67 4.73 2.01 4.94
N GLU A 68 5.78 1.63 4.23
CA GLU A 68 6.84 2.52 3.77
C GLU A 68 6.48 3.03 2.37
N VAL A 69 6.68 4.33 2.14
CA VAL A 69 6.36 4.98 0.87
C VAL A 69 7.61 5.70 0.37
N VAL A 70 8.11 5.28 -0.79
CA VAL A 70 9.29 5.86 -1.44
C VAL A 70 8.88 6.38 -2.80
N LYS A 71 9.17 7.65 -3.10
CA LYS A 71 8.96 8.21 -4.43
C LYS A 71 10.13 7.80 -5.34
N ILE A 72 9.83 7.18 -6.48
CA ILE A 72 10.84 6.66 -7.42
C ILE A 72 10.78 7.32 -8.82
N GLY A 73 9.79 8.18 -9.09
CA GLY A 73 9.63 8.92 -10.35
C GLY A 73 8.57 10.00 -10.25
#